data_AF-A0ABD4APR4-F1
#
_entry.id   AF-A0ABD4APR4-F1
#
_cell.length_a   1.000
_cell.length_b   1.000
_cell.length_c   1.000
_cell.angle_alpha   90.00
_cell.angle_beta   90.00
_cell.angle_gamma   90.00
#
_symmetry.space_group_name_H-M   'P 1'
#
loop_
_entity.id
_entity.type
_entity.pdbx_description
1 polymer ?
#
loop_
_entity_poly.entity_id
_entity_poly.type
_entity_poly.pdbx_seq_one_letter_code
_entity_poly.pdbx_strand_id
1 'polypeptide(L)'
;MSRYSHVIDDVRLGRLAHERATDIARMPPSSLEAAIRTGLAVLLSHADSECGYLGLYVPERDAIIVCAVTLDERGYEDGVPVIAELLDLDEFERKGGAVEIEVQRRIVGRQLNPVELRGWEQRHLGASYSWPRPRVFIYFERDGKVRTHFARRPPICRDWIDTYGLENMLGHPGVWDWFRGVLGNARIEPESVISLRVADGVKMRLDIAAAPKPCPACKYAHGKVASTGDVDRSPHSAPSRLFGRLAGVLLGHRAKG
;
A
#
# COMPACT_ATOMS: atom_id res chain seq x y z
N MET A 1 8.31 6.30 -18.77
CA MET A 1 8.82 6.50 -17.40
C MET A 1 8.99 7.99 -17.20
N SER A 2 8.52 8.53 -16.08
CA SER A 2 8.51 9.97 -15.80
C SER A 2 9.93 10.53 -15.84
N ARG A 3 10.17 11.73 -16.39
CA ARG A 3 11.48 12.43 -16.44
C ARG A 3 12.11 12.71 -15.06
N TYR A 4 11.57 12.14 -13.99
CA TYR A 4 11.84 12.50 -12.60
C TYR A 4 12.41 11.34 -11.80
N SER A 5 12.30 10.09 -12.29
CA SER A 5 12.72 8.92 -11.52
C SER A 5 14.24 8.87 -11.29
N HIS A 6 15.03 9.55 -12.12
CA HIS A 6 16.49 9.64 -11.95
C HIS A 6 16.91 10.78 -11.03
N VAL A 7 16.00 11.71 -10.69
CA VAL A 7 16.31 12.90 -9.89
C VAL A 7 16.16 12.62 -8.39
N ILE A 8 15.29 11.68 -8.01
CA ILE A 8 14.96 11.38 -6.60
C ILE A 8 16.16 10.87 -5.80
N ASP A 9 17.09 10.15 -6.45
CA ASP A 9 18.22 9.53 -5.76
C ASP A 9 19.28 10.59 -5.34
N ASP A 10 19.42 11.68 -6.12
CA ASP A 10 20.45 12.71 -5.92
C ASP A 10 19.90 14.05 -5.41
N VAL A 11 18.58 14.16 -5.20
CA VAL A 11 17.95 15.43 -4.79
C VAL A 11 18.42 15.89 -3.41
N ARG A 12 18.61 17.20 -3.25
CA ARG A 12 18.93 17.88 -1.99
C ARG A 12 17.89 18.93 -1.65
N LEU A 13 17.85 19.38 -0.40
CA LEU A 13 17.09 20.57 -0.05
C LEU A 13 17.82 21.81 -0.54
N GLY A 14 17.16 22.62 -1.35
CA GLY A 14 17.63 23.96 -1.67
C GLY A 14 17.49 24.87 -0.45
N ARG A 15 18.15 26.04 -0.48
CA ARG A 15 18.23 26.95 0.67
C ARG A 15 16.87 27.27 1.30
N LEU A 16 15.87 27.61 0.48
CA LEU A 16 14.53 27.99 0.97
C LEU A 16 13.79 26.81 1.61
N ALA A 17 13.87 25.63 1.00
CA ALA A 17 13.27 24.42 1.56
C ALA A 17 13.97 24.01 2.86
N HIS A 18 15.29 24.21 2.96
CA HIS A 18 16.07 23.96 4.16
C HIS A 18 15.64 24.88 5.32
N GLU A 19 15.44 26.18 5.06
CA GLU A 19 14.95 27.15 6.05
C GLU A 19 13.53 26.79 6.54
N ARG A 20 12.65 26.32 5.65
CA ARG A 20 11.25 26.01 5.97
C ARG A 20 11.02 24.57 6.45
N ALA A 21 12.02 23.68 6.41
CA ALA A 21 11.86 22.26 6.75
C ALA A 21 11.35 22.05 8.18
N THR A 22 11.87 22.81 9.14
CA THR A 22 11.43 22.68 10.54
C THR A 22 10.01 23.21 10.75
N ASP A 23 9.64 24.28 10.06
CA ASP A 23 8.33 24.90 10.23
C ASP A 23 7.21 24.10 9.54
N ILE A 24 7.45 23.65 8.31
CA ILE A 24 6.46 22.92 7.50
C ILE A 24 6.58 21.42 7.72
N ALA A 25 7.75 20.84 7.57
CA ALA A 25 7.88 19.39 7.67
C ALA A 25 8.02 18.90 9.12
N ARG A 26 8.16 19.81 10.10
CA ARG A 26 8.42 19.49 11.53
C ARG A 26 9.55 18.49 11.75
N MET A 27 10.50 18.47 10.82
CA MET A 27 11.65 17.58 10.85
C MET A 27 12.91 18.32 10.45
N PRO A 28 14.08 17.86 10.93
CA PRO A 28 15.35 18.40 10.48
C PRO A 28 15.51 18.24 8.96
N PRO A 29 16.17 19.19 8.27
CA PRO A 29 16.45 19.08 6.84
C PRO A 29 17.06 17.74 6.41
N SER A 30 18.02 17.22 7.19
CA SER A 30 18.65 15.93 6.93
C SER A 30 17.68 14.75 7.00
N SER A 31 16.70 14.79 7.90
CA SER A 31 15.65 13.76 8.01
C SER A 31 14.67 13.84 6.84
N LEU A 32 14.36 15.04 6.35
CA LEU A 32 13.50 15.24 5.18
C LEU A 32 14.17 14.72 3.91
N GLU A 33 15.45 15.02 3.68
CA GLU A 33 16.20 14.43 2.57
C GLU A 33 16.24 12.90 2.65
N ALA A 34 16.50 12.36 3.85
CA ALA A 34 16.54 10.92 4.06
C ALA A 34 15.18 10.27 3.76
N ALA A 35 14.07 10.88 4.18
CA ALA A 35 12.72 10.37 3.89
C ALA A 35 12.45 10.31 2.37
N ILE A 36 12.93 11.29 1.62
CA ILE A 36 12.76 11.36 0.16
C ILE A 36 13.61 10.28 -0.52
N ARG A 37 14.91 10.17 -0.17
CA ARG A 37 15.82 9.17 -0.73
C ARG A 37 15.47 7.73 -0.36
N THR A 38 14.82 7.51 0.78
CA THR A 38 14.39 6.17 1.22
C THR A 38 13.05 5.73 0.62
N GLY A 39 12.47 6.53 -0.29
CA GLY A 39 11.24 6.18 -1.01
C GLY A 39 9.96 6.32 -0.18
N LEU A 40 9.99 7.10 0.91
CA LEU A 40 8.80 7.50 1.65
C LEU A 40 8.00 8.57 0.90
N ALA A 41 8.67 9.35 0.06
CA ALA A 41 8.02 10.29 -0.83
C ALA A 41 7.44 9.60 -2.08
N VAL A 42 6.31 10.10 -2.57
CA VAL A 42 5.63 9.58 -3.77
C VAL A 42 5.64 10.66 -4.86
N LEU A 43 6.17 10.30 -6.03
CA LEU A 43 6.10 11.16 -7.20
C LEU A 43 4.65 11.41 -7.62
N LEU A 44 4.27 12.68 -7.71
CA LEU A 44 2.97 13.11 -8.21
C LEU A 44 2.96 13.07 -9.75
N SER A 45 1.79 12.83 -10.33
CA SER A 45 1.60 12.91 -11.79
C SER A 45 1.56 14.35 -12.30
N HIS A 46 1.19 15.30 -11.43
CA HIS A 46 1.23 16.72 -11.73
C HIS A 46 2.68 17.21 -11.79
N ALA A 47 2.96 18.02 -12.81
CA ALA A 47 4.20 18.75 -12.99
C ALA A 47 3.91 19.99 -13.83
N ASP A 48 4.70 21.04 -13.65
CA ASP A 48 4.66 22.24 -14.48
C ASP A 48 5.94 22.34 -15.34
N SER A 49 6.15 23.48 -15.98
CA SER A 49 7.30 23.72 -16.85
C SER A 49 8.64 23.74 -16.13
N GLU A 50 8.64 24.04 -14.82
CA GLU A 50 9.83 24.29 -14.01
C GLU A 50 10.01 23.24 -12.91
N CYS A 51 8.94 22.56 -12.47
CA CYS A 51 8.94 21.73 -11.29
C CYS A 51 8.23 20.38 -11.49
N GLY A 52 8.82 19.36 -10.86
CA GLY A 52 8.14 18.14 -10.46
C GLY A 52 7.72 18.20 -9.01
N TYR A 53 6.81 17.32 -8.61
CA TYR A 53 6.30 17.33 -7.25
C TYR A 53 6.35 15.95 -6.60
N LEU A 54 6.78 15.93 -5.34
CA LEU A 54 6.78 14.75 -4.49
C LEU A 54 5.83 14.99 -3.31
N GLY A 55 4.93 14.06 -3.05
CA GLY A 55 4.11 14.07 -1.84
C GLY A 55 4.77 13.28 -0.71
N LEU A 56 4.84 13.86 0.48
CA LEU A 56 5.36 13.21 1.69
C LEU A 56 4.37 13.39 2.83
N TYR A 57 4.08 12.31 3.55
CA TYR A 57 3.28 12.38 4.77
C TYR A 57 4.18 12.75 5.97
N VAL A 58 3.69 13.60 6.86
CA VAL A 58 4.38 14.01 8.09
C VAL A 58 3.54 13.56 9.28
N PRO A 59 3.89 12.43 9.93
CA PRO A 59 3.10 11.86 11.03
C PRO A 59 2.86 12.84 12.19
N GLU A 60 3.85 13.66 12.55
CA GLU A 60 3.77 14.65 13.64
C GLU A 60 2.77 15.78 13.36
N ARG A 61 2.38 15.96 12.09
CA ARG A 61 1.37 16.93 11.66
C ARG A 61 0.04 16.28 11.29
N ASP A 62 0.01 14.95 11.15
CA ASP A 62 -1.10 14.23 10.53
C ASP A 62 -1.48 14.83 9.14
N ALA A 63 -0.47 15.28 8.37
CA ALA A 63 -0.66 16.06 7.14
C ALA A 63 0.27 15.63 6.00
N ILE A 64 -0.14 15.90 4.77
CA ILE A 64 0.70 15.73 3.57
C ILE A 64 1.34 17.08 3.23
N ILE A 65 2.65 17.05 2.99
CA ILE A 65 3.40 18.15 2.39
C ILE A 65 3.78 17.78 0.95
N VAL A 66 3.96 18.79 0.12
CA VAL A 66 4.41 18.65 -1.26
C VAL A 66 5.76 19.33 -1.42
N CYS A 67 6.76 18.57 -1.86
CA CYS A 67 8.09 19.06 -2.18
C CYS A 67 8.15 19.39 -3.67
N ALA A 68 8.40 20.65 -4.02
CA ALA A 68 8.62 21.09 -5.39
C ALA A 68 10.09 20.87 -5.76
N VAL A 69 10.35 19.99 -6.71
CA VAL A 69 11.68 19.65 -7.23
C VAL A 69 11.92 20.40 -8.52
N THR A 70 12.93 21.25 -8.56
CA THR A 70 13.25 21.99 -9.80
C THR A 70 13.71 21.05 -10.91
N LEU A 71 13.26 21.34 -12.12
CA LEU A 71 13.70 20.73 -13.38
C LEU A 71 14.41 21.73 -14.28
N ASP A 72 14.23 23.03 -14.01
CA ASP A 72 15.04 24.03 -14.67
C ASP A 72 16.46 23.95 -14.10
N GLU A 73 17.42 23.58 -14.94
CA GLU A 73 18.84 23.51 -14.59
C GLU A 73 19.38 24.86 -14.09
N ARG A 74 18.73 25.98 -14.45
CA ARG A 74 19.06 27.31 -13.90
C ARG A 74 18.73 27.43 -12.42
N GLY A 75 17.78 26.65 -11.94
CA GLY A 75 17.39 26.57 -10.53
C GLY A 75 18.20 25.57 -9.71
N TYR A 76 19.15 24.85 -10.33
CA TYR A 76 19.99 23.88 -9.62
C TYR A 76 21.00 24.60 -8.72
N GLU A 77 21.20 24.10 -7.51
CA GLU A 77 22.25 24.60 -6.61
C GLU A 77 23.47 23.67 -6.73
N ASP A 78 24.64 24.26 -6.95
CA ASP A 78 25.90 23.52 -7.20
C ASP A 78 25.80 22.49 -8.35
N GLY A 79 24.94 22.73 -9.33
CA GLY A 79 24.71 21.84 -10.47
C GLY A 79 23.87 20.60 -10.15
N VAL A 80 23.25 20.54 -8.97
CA VAL A 80 22.42 19.41 -8.51
C VAL A 80 20.95 19.82 -8.44
N PRO A 81 20.01 18.95 -8.87
CA PRO A 81 18.59 19.19 -8.65
C PRO A 81 18.26 19.36 -7.17
N VAL A 82 17.43 20.35 -6.85
CA VAL A 82 17.02 20.64 -5.48
C VAL A 82 15.51 20.64 -5.30
N ILE A 83 15.08 20.36 -4.08
CA ILE A 83 13.75 20.74 -3.59
C ILE A 83 13.80 22.24 -3.34
N ALA A 84 13.17 23.00 -4.24
CA ALA A 84 13.16 24.45 -4.20
C ALA A 84 12.18 24.98 -3.14
N GLU A 85 11.06 24.28 -2.93
CA GLU A 85 9.98 24.73 -2.04
C GLU A 85 9.31 23.54 -1.35
N LEU A 86 8.84 23.78 -0.13
CA LEU A 86 7.94 22.91 0.62
C LEU A 86 6.59 23.61 0.72
N LEU A 87 5.54 22.89 0.37
CA LEU A 87 4.16 23.37 0.34
C LEU A 87 3.28 22.51 1.24
N ASP A 88 2.35 23.14 1.94
CA ASP A 88 1.20 22.41 2.46
C ASP A 88 0.29 21.95 1.31
N LEU A 89 -0.47 20.87 1.52
CA LEU A 89 -1.38 20.35 0.49
C LEU A 89 -2.34 21.44 -0.03
N ASP A 90 -2.91 22.24 0.87
CA ASP A 90 -3.82 23.35 0.52
C ASP A 90 -3.12 24.47 -0.27
N GLU A 91 -1.82 24.69 -0.06
CA GLU A 91 -1.03 25.64 -0.86
C GLU A 91 -0.79 25.10 -2.26
N PHE A 92 -0.41 23.82 -2.37
CA PHE A 92 -0.21 23.16 -3.65
C PHE A 92 -1.49 23.14 -4.49
N GLU A 93 -2.64 22.82 -3.88
CA GLU A 93 -3.92 22.82 -4.57
C GLU A 93 -4.36 24.22 -5.01
N ARG A 94 -4.10 25.26 -4.19
CA ARG A 94 -4.32 26.65 -4.59
C ARG A 94 -3.45 27.11 -5.77
N LYS A 95 -2.25 26.54 -5.93
CA LYS A 95 -1.37 26.79 -7.10
C LYS A 95 -1.84 26.05 -8.37
N GLY A 96 -2.96 25.34 -8.32
CA GLY A 96 -3.51 24.58 -9.46
C GLY A 96 -3.06 23.12 -9.50
N GLY A 97 -2.30 22.67 -8.49
CA GLY A 97 -2.02 21.27 -8.28
C GLY A 97 -3.29 20.49 -7.89
N ALA A 98 -3.27 19.18 -8.10
CA ALA A 98 -4.32 18.30 -7.58
C ALA A 98 -3.71 16.96 -7.17
N VAL A 99 -4.02 16.50 -5.96
CA VAL A 99 -3.61 15.18 -5.49
C VAL A 99 -4.85 14.33 -5.30
N GLU A 100 -5.08 13.40 -6.23
CA GLU A 100 -6.18 12.46 -6.13
C GLU A 100 -6.13 11.68 -4.80
N ILE A 101 -7.30 11.37 -4.23
CA ILE A 101 -7.39 10.65 -2.96
C ILE A 101 -6.61 9.32 -2.98
N GLU A 102 -6.56 8.61 -4.12
CA GLU A 102 -5.74 7.40 -4.25
C GLU A 102 -4.25 7.69 -4.05
N VAL A 103 -3.76 8.81 -4.58
CA VAL A 103 -2.38 9.25 -4.43
C VAL A 103 -2.12 9.73 -3.00
N GLN A 104 -3.03 10.48 -2.38
CA GLN A 104 -2.94 10.88 -0.97
C GLN A 104 -2.79 9.66 -0.06
N ARG A 105 -3.66 8.64 -0.23
CA ARG A 105 -3.58 7.39 0.53
C ARG A 105 -2.29 6.63 0.29
N ARG A 106 -1.76 6.67 -0.94
CA ARG A 106 -0.46 6.07 -1.26
C ARG A 106 0.69 6.77 -0.55
N ILE A 107 0.66 8.11 -0.47
CA ILE A 107 1.65 8.92 0.26
C ILE A 107 1.63 8.54 1.74
N VAL A 108 0.45 8.58 2.36
CA VAL A 108 0.27 8.30 3.80
C VAL A 108 0.65 6.86 4.14
N GLY A 109 0.22 5.89 3.33
CA GLY A 109 0.52 4.48 3.53
C GLY A 109 1.97 4.08 3.26
N ARG A 110 2.87 5.01 2.91
CA ARG A 110 4.32 4.76 2.96
C ARG A 110 4.87 4.74 4.38
N GLN A 111 4.22 5.40 5.31
CA GLN A 111 4.71 5.57 6.69
C GLN A 111 3.77 5.00 7.74
N LEU A 112 2.46 4.97 7.46
CA LEU A 112 1.49 4.39 8.37
C LEU A 112 1.32 2.89 8.13
N ASN A 113 1.15 2.14 9.22
CA ASN A 113 0.66 0.77 9.11
C ASN A 113 -0.81 0.78 8.65
N PRO A 114 -1.35 -0.37 8.21
CA PRO A 114 -2.70 -0.42 7.64
C PRO A 114 -3.80 0.08 8.58
N VAL A 115 -3.70 -0.17 9.89
CA VAL A 115 -4.67 0.31 10.89
C VAL A 115 -4.57 1.82 11.09
N GLU A 116 -3.35 2.37 11.13
CA GLU A 116 -3.13 3.81 11.25
C GLU A 116 -3.62 4.56 10.01
N LEU A 117 -3.37 4.02 8.81
CA LEU A 117 -3.89 4.56 7.54
C LEU A 117 -5.42 4.63 7.57
N ARG A 118 -6.09 3.67 8.21
CA ARG A 118 -7.55 3.64 8.37
C ARG A 118 -8.04 4.74 9.30
N GLY A 119 -7.34 4.93 10.41
CA GLY A 119 -7.58 6.08 11.30
C GLY A 119 -7.43 7.41 10.56
N TRP A 120 -6.38 7.53 9.74
CA TRP A 120 -6.17 8.71 8.90
C TRP A 120 -7.32 8.93 7.90
N GLU A 121 -7.73 7.89 7.16
CA GLU A 121 -8.84 7.99 6.19
C GLU A 121 -10.16 8.45 6.85
N GLN A 122 -10.45 7.99 8.06
CA GLN A 122 -11.63 8.42 8.81
C GLN A 122 -11.58 9.89 9.20
N ARG A 123 -10.41 10.40 9.61
CA ARG A 123 -10.21 11.81 9.98
C ARG A 123 -10.24 12.74 8.78
N HIS A 124 -9.67 12.32 7.64
CA HIS A 124 -9.36 13.21 6.52
C HIS A 124 -10.27 13.06 5.31
N LEU A 125 -10.85 11.87 5.05
CA LEU A 125 -11.69 11.62 3.88
C LEU A 125 -13.19 11.55 4.22
N GLY A 126 -13.52 11.56 5.51
CA GLY A 126 -14.88 11.54 6.01
C GLY A 126 -15.61 10.20 5.84
N ALA A 127 -16.85 10.15 6.33
CA ALA A 127 -17.66 8.94 6.36
C ALA A 127 -18.17 8.46 4.98
N SER A 128 -18.20 9.36 3.98
CA SER A 128 -18.65 9.07 2.62
C SER A 128 -17.59 8.43 1.74
N TYR A 129 -16.32 8.41 2.17
CA TYR A 129 -15.26 7.75 1.43
C TYR A 129 -15.50 6.24 1.35
N SER A 130 -15.69 5.74 0.13
CA SER A 130 -15.79 4.31 -0.16
C SER A 130 -14.42 3.74 -0.41
N TRP A 131 -14.01 2.82 0.44
CA TRP A 131 -12.69 2.23 0.38
C TRP A 131 -12.57 1.33 -0.86
N PRO A 132 -11.44 1.36 -1.59
CA PRO A 132 -11.23 0.45 -2.68
C PRO A 132 -11.27 -0.98 -2.15
N ARG A 133 -12.09 -1.82 -2.77
CA ARG A 133 -12.15 -3.22 -2.35
C ARG A 133 -10.77 -3.85 -2.51
N PRO A 134 -10.27 -4.56 -1.47
CA PRO A 134 -8.97 -5.19 -1.53
C PRO A 134 -8.86 -6.14 -2.72
N ARG A 135 -7.65 -6.23 -3.24
CA ARG A 135 -7.27 -7.08 -4.36
C ARG A 135 -6.06 -7.89 -3.95
N VAL A 136 -6.07 -9.19 -4.23
CA VAL A 136 -4.96 -10.08 -3.91
C VAL A 136 -4.18 -10.39 -5.19
N PHE A 137 -2.89 -10.13 -5.14
CA PHE A 137 -1.89 -10.54 -6.13
C PHE A 137 -1.25 -11.83 -5.64
N ILE A 138 -1.40 -12.87 -6.43
CA ILE A 138 -0.86 -14.19 -6.17
C ILE A 138 0.33 -14.37 -7.10
N TYR A 139 1.51 -14.41 -6.52
CA TYR A 139 2.74 -14.73 -7.24
C TYR A 139 3.01 -16.21 -7.09
N PHE A 140 3.21 -16.90 -8.21
CA PHE A 140 3.43 -18.33 -8.21
C PHE A 140 4.39 -18.74 -9.32
N GLU A 141 5.10 -19.85 -9.13
CA GLU A 141 5.99 -20.41 -10.14
C GLU A 141 5.25 -21.36 -11.08
N ARG A 142 5.47 -21.21 -12.37
CA ARG A 142 4.98 -22.15 -13.38
C ARG A 142 5.99 -22.25 -14.51
N ASP A 143 6.41 -23.48 -14.79
CA ASP A 143 7.40 -23.79 -15.84
C ASP A 143 8.71 -22.99 -15.67
N GLY A 144 9.20 -22.88 -14.43
CA GLY A 144 10.43 -22.14 -14.08
C GLY A 144 10.29 -20.62 -14.17
N LYS A 145 9.08 -20.07 -14.31
CA LYS A 145 8.82 -18.63 -14.41
C LYS A 145 7.86 -18.16 -13.33
N VAL A 146 8.13 -16.97 -12.77
CA VAL A 146 7.20 -16.29 -11.87
C VAL A 146 6.04 -15.71 -12.69
N ARG A 147 4.82 -16.12 -12.32
CA ARG A 147 3.57 -15.63 -12.86
C ARG A 147 2.81 -14.86 -11.78
N THR A 148 1.87 -14.04 -12.22
CA THR A 148 0.98 -13.29 -11.32
C THR A 148 -0.46 -13.54 -11.71
N HIS A 149 -1.26 -13.97 -10.74
CA HIS A 149 -2.71 -13.99 -10.83
C HIS A 149 -3.29 -12.93 -9.92
N PHE A 150 -4.47 -12.43 -10.29
CA PHE A 150 -5.10 -11.32 -9.61
C PHE A 150 -6.54 -11.69 -9.25
N ALA A 151 -6.85 -11.60 -7.96
CA ALA A 151 -8.15 -11.95 -7.41
C ALA A 151 -8.81 -10.72 -6.76
N ARG A 152 -10.10 -10.52 -7.06
CA ARG A 152 -10.90 -9.41 -6.53
C ARG A 152 -11.85 -9.91 -5.45
N ARG A 153 -12.31 -8.96 -4.63
CA ARG A 153 -13.43 -9.13 -3.69
C ARG A 153 -13.20 -10.27 -2.69
N PRO A 154 -12.08 -10.26 -1.94
CA PRO A 154 -11.96 -11.15 -0.81
C PRO A 154 -13.10 -10.90 0.19
N PRO A 155 -13.66 -11.95 0.81
CA PRO A 155 -14.75 -11.84 1.77
C PRO A 155 -14.22 -11.39 3.14
N ILE A 156 -13.81 -10.12 3.24
CA ILE A 156 -13.28 -9.51 4.46
C ILE A 156 -14.20 -8.39 4.95
N CYS A 157 -14.56 -8.43 6.24
CA CYS A 157 -15.33 -7.38 6.94
C CYS A 157 -14.49 -6.11 7.08
N ARG A 158 -15.13 -4.93 7.08
CA ARG A 158 -14.47 -3.66 7.41
C ARG A 158 -13.85 -3.72 8.81
N ASP A 159 -14.64 -4.19 9.78
CA ASP A 159 -14.22 -4.31 11.18
C ASP A 159 -12.93 -5.12 11.35
N TRP A 160 -12.71 -6.15 10.53
CA TRP A 160 -11.44 -6.89 10.52
C TRP A 160 -10.27 -6.02 10.11
N ILE A 161 -10.41 -5.27 9.01
CA ILE A 161 -9.35 -4.41 8.50
C ILE A 161 -9.02 -3.35 9.55
N ASP A 162 -10.04 -2.75 10.16
CA ASP A 162 -9.88 -1.71 11.17
C ASP A 162 -9.27 -2.25 12.47
N THR A 163 -9.53 -3.51 12.83
CA THR A 163 -9.03 -4.12 14.08
C THR A 163 -7.67 -4.80 13.93
N TYR A 164 -7.45 -5.51 12.82
CA TYR A 164 -6.32 -6.42 12.65
C TYR A 164 -5.42 -6.07 11.46
N GLY A 165 -5.78 -5.10 10.64
CA GLY A 165 -5.03 -4.76 9.44
C GLY A 165 -5.29 -5.72 8.27
N LEU A 166 -5.05 -5.22 7.06
CA LEU A 166 -5.30 -5.94 5.81
C LEU A 166 -4.22 -7.00 5.52
N GLU A 167 -3.01 -6.81 6.01
CA GLU A 167 -1.90 -7.76 5.98
C GLU A 167 -2.24 -9.08 6.68
N ASN A 168 -3.15 -9.03 7.65
CA ASN A 168 -3.65 -10.18 8.41
C ASN A 168 -4.91 -10.81 7.80
N MET A 169 -5.30 -10.47 6.56
CA MET A 169 -6.58 -10.94 5.98
C MET A 169 -6.72 -12.47 5.94
N LEU A 170 -5.61 -13.21 5.87
CA LEU A 170 -5.63 -14.68 5.85
C LEU A 170 -6.06 -15.28 7.19
N GLY A 171 -6.03 -14.52 8.29
CA GLY A 171 -6.62 -14.92 9.57
C GLY A 171 -8.15 -14.84 9.58
N HIS A 172 -8.78 -14.20 8.58
CA HIS A 172 -10.23 -13.99 8.56
C HIS A 172 -10.99 -15.29 8.21
N PRO A 173 -12.06 -15.66 8.95
CA PRO A 173 -12.75 -16.95 8.78
C PRO A 173 -13.24 -17.24 7.35
N GLY A 174 -13.71 -16.22 6.63
CA GLY A 174 -14.22 -16.38 5.25
C GLY A 174 -13.16 -16.38 4.15
N VAL A 175 -11.93 -15.95 4.43
CA VAL A 175 -10.95 -15.65 3.37
C VAL A 175 -10.29 -16.92 2.82
N TRP A 176 -10.06 -17.95 3.64
CA TRP A 176 -9.39 -19.17 3.18
C TRP A 176 -10.20 -19.97 2.17
N ASP A 177 -11.50 -20.10 2.39
CA ASP A 177 -12.39 -20.83 1.46
C ASP A 177 -12.43 -20.13 0.10
N TRP A 178 -12.54 -18.81 0.13
CA TRP A 178 -12.44 -17.98 -1.06
C TRP A 178 -11.09 -18.14 -1.76
N PHE A 179 -9.98 -18.08 -1.02
CA PHE A 179 -8.64 -18.18 -1.59
C PHE A 179 -8.40 -19.55 -2.24
N ARG A 180 -8.88 -20.63 -1.61
CA ARG A 180 -8.87 -21.98 -2.21
C ARG A 180 -9.68 -22.04 -3.51
N GLY A 181 -10.86 -21.43 -3.52
CA GLY A 181 -11.67 -21.31 -4.74
C GLY A 181 -10.95 -20.53 -5.85
N VAL A 182 -10.26 -19.45 -5.51
CA VAL A 182 -9.45 -18.68 -6.46
C VAL A 182 -8.33 -19.54 -7.06
N LEU A 183 -7.56 -20.25 -6.24
CA LEU A 183 -6.48 -21.11 -6.72
C LEU A 183 -7.00 -22.23 -7.63
N GLY A 184 -8.08 -22.90 -7.22
CA GLY A 184 -8.72 -23.97 -8.00
C GLY A 184 -9.21 -23.46 -9.36
N ASN A 185 -9.95 -22.35 -9.38
CA ASN A 185 -10.47 -21.75 -10.61
C ASN A 185 -9.35 -21.28 -11.56
N ALA A 186 -8.24 -20.79 -11.00
CA ALA A 186 -7.08 -20.36 -11.76
C ALA A 186 -6.12 -21.50 -12.14
N ARG A 187 -6.40 -22.74 -11.69
CA ARG A 187 -5.52 -23.92 -11.83
C ARG A 187 -4.10 -23.64 -11.34
N ILE A 188 -3.99 -23.00 -10.17
CA ILE A 188 -2.73 -22.69 -9.51
C ILE A 188 -2.55 -23.70 -8.39
N GLU A 189 -1.47 -24.47 -8.45
CA GLU A 189 -1.12 -25.39 -7.37
C GLU A 189 -0.73 -24.57 -6.12
N PRO A 190 -1.30 -24.83 -4.95
CA PRO A 190 -0.97 -24.10 -3.72
C PRO A 190 0.54 -24.08 -3.43
N GLU A 191 1.22 -25.20 -3.68
CA GLU A 191 2.66 -25.35 -3.48
C GLU A 191 3.50 -24.49 -4.43
N SER A 192 2.93 -24.01 -5.53
CA SER A 192 3.62 -23.11 -6.46
C SER A 192 3.59 -21.64 -6.01
N VAL A 193 2.75 -21.29 -5.02
CA VAL A 193 2.61 -19.91 -4.56
C VAL A 193 3.87 -19.48 -3.80
N ILE A 194 4.51 -18.41 -4.28
CA ILE A 194 5.77 -17.85 -3.74
C ILE A 194 5.56 -16.54 -2.97
N SER A 195 4.46 -15.82 -3.20
CA SER A 195 4.14 -14.62 -2.46
C SER A 195 2.68 -14.24 -2.63
N LEU A 196 2.08 -13.76 -1.55
CA LEU A 196 0.78 -13.12 -1.58
C LEU A 196 0.95 -11.66 -1.21
N ARG A 197 0.37 -10.79 -2.02
CA ARG A 197 0.29 -9.36 -1.74
C ARG A 197 -1.14 -8.90 -1.85
N VAL A 198 -1.57 -8.02 -0.97
CA VAL A 198 -2.89 -7.39 -1.03
C VAL A 198 -2.72 -5.92 -1.35
N ALA A 199 -3.65 -5.35 -2.10
CA ALA A 199 -3.71 -3.91 -2.32
C ALA A 199 -5.14 -3.38 -2.26
N ASP A 200 -5.28 -2.22 -1.64
CA ASP A 200 -6.47 -1.39 -1.51
C ASP A 200 -6.20 0.07 -1.93
N GLY A 201 -5.10 0.27 -2.66
CA GLY A 201 -4.45 1.57 -2.89
C GLY A 201 -2.96 1.51 -2.57
N VAL A 202 -2.58 0.72 -1.54
CA VAL A 202 -1.18 0.43 -1.18
C VAL A 202 -0.93 -1.06 -1.22
N LYS A 203 0.16 -1.48 -1.88
CA LYS A 203 0.49 -2.90 -2.03
C LYS A 203 1.34 -3.38 -0.87
N MET A 204 0.80 -4.27 -0.06
CA MET A 204 1.45 -4.86 1.11
C MET A 204 1.57 -6.37 0.97
N ARG A 205 2.57 -6.96 1.63
CA ARG A 205 2.73 -8.42 1.70
C ARG A 205 1.74 -8.97 2.71
N LEU A 206 1.04 -10.05 2.36
CA LEU A 206 0.20 -10.77 3.31
C LEU A 206 1.03 -11.60 4.26
N ASP A 207 0.65 -11.61 5.52
CA ASP A 207 1.15 -12.60 6.47
C ASP A 207 0.43 -13.93 6.22
N ILE A 208 1.17 -14.86 5.62
CA ILE A 208 0.67 -16.22 5.35
C ILE A 208 0.49 -17.01 6.66
N ALA A 209 1.24 -16.64 7.71
CA ALA A 209 1.13 -17.23 9.03
C ALA A 209 0.14 -16.49 9.93
N ALA A 210 -0.65 -15.55 9.39
CA ALA A 210 -1.66 -14.82 10.14
C ALA A 210 -2.56 -15.81 10.90
N ALA A 211 -2.48 -15.75 12.24
CA ALA A 211 -3.27 -16.62 13.09
C ALA A 211 -4.77 -16.38 12.83
N PRO A 212 -5.60 -17.44 12.78
CA PRO A 212 -7.04 -17.27 12.75
C PRO A 212 -7.49 -16.43 13.96
N LYS A 213 -8.22 -15.34 13.70
CA LYS A 213 -8.82 -14.50 14.74
C LYS A 213 -10.34 -14.48 14.58
N PRO A 214 -11.11 -14.25 15.65
CA PRO A 214 -12.54 -13.97 15.51
C PRO A 214 -12.76 -12.61 14.81
N CYS A 215 -13.66 -12.52 13.81
CA CYS A 215 -14.20 -11.22 13.36
C CYS A 215 -15.50 -10.98 14.14
N PRO A 216 -15.54 -10.05 15.12
CA PRO A 216 -16.80 -9.69 15.76
C PRO A 216 -17.76 -9.15 14.68
N ALA A 217 -19.05 -9.54 14.77
CA ALA A 217 -20.13 -9.12 13.86
C ALA A 217 -20.06 -9.57 12.38
N CYS A 218 -19.16 -10.48 12.01
CA CYS A 218 -19.07 -10.94 10.62
C CYS A 218 -19.99 -12.13 10.31
N LYS A 219 -20.71 -12.06 9.18
CA LYS A 219 -21.52 -13.19 8.66
C LYS A 219 -20.71 -14.48 8.40
N TYR A 220 -19.38 -14.36 8.31
CA TYR A 220 -18.46 -15.50 8.14
C TYR A 220 -17.99 -16.08 9.48
N ALA A 221 -18.16 -15.37 10.60
CA ALA A 221 -17.85 -15.85 11.95
C ALA A 221 -18.99 -16.71 12.53
N HIS A 222 -20.22 -16.48 12.09
CA HIS A 222 -21.40 -17.28 12.41
C HIS A 222 -21.74 -18.11 11.18
N GLY A 223 -21.35 -19.39 11.13
CA GLY A 223 -21.51 -20.27 9.97
C GLY A 223 -22.94 -20.38 9.41
N LYS A 224 -23.37 -19.38 8.64
CA LYS A 224 -24.50 -19.42 7.73
C LYS A 224 -24.03 -18.82 6.42
N VAL A 225 -23.36 -19.68 5.63
CA VAL A 225 -23.36 -19.55 4.19
C VAL A 225 -24.83 -19.64 3.77
N ALA A 226 -25.50 -18.49 3.66
CA ALA A 226 -26.75 -18.43 2.92
C ALA A 226 -26.38 -18.67 1.45
N SER A 227 -26.53 -19.93 1.06
CA SER A 227 -26.53 -20.39 -0.32
C SER A 227 -27.44 -19.49 -1.14
N THR A 228 -26.86 -18.67 -2.00
CA THR A 228 -27.57 -18.10 -3.14
C THR A 228 -26.78 -18.47 -4.38
N GLY A 229 -27.23 -19.56 -5.01
CA GLY A 229 -27.14 -19.83 -6.45
C GLY A 229 -25.79 -20.26 -7.02
N ASP A 230 -25.71 -21.55 -7.31
CA ASP A 230 -24.86 -22.22 -8.32
C ASP A 230 -23.35 -22.30 -8.07
N VAL A 231 -22.88 -23.42 -7.53
CA VAL A 231 -22.37 -24.57 -8.30
C VAL A 231 -22.22 -25.78 -7.36
N ASP A 232 -22.48 -26.95 -7.94
CA ASP A 232 -22.65 -28.28 -7.37
C ASP A 232 -21.48 -28.82 -6.49
N ARG A 233 -21.83 -29.80 -5.66
CA ARG A 233 -21.11 -30.39 -4.51
C ARG A 233 -19.68 -30.90 -4.80
N SER A 234 -18.83 -30.80 -3.77
CA SER A 234 -18.20 -32.00 -3.19
C SER A 234 -17.75 -31.77 -1.74
N PRO A 235 -18.03 -32.70 -0.78
CA PRO A 235 -17.66 -32.55 0.62
C PRO A 235 -16.34 -33.27 0.90
N HIS A 236 -15.25 -32.51 1.07
CA HIS A 236 -14.10 -33.01 1.84
C HIS A 236 -13.60 -31.94 2.79
N SER A 237 -14.01 -32.11 4.05
CA SER A 237 -13.41 -31.53 5.23
C SER A 237 -11.92 -31.92 5.35
N ALA A 238 -11.03 -30.92 5.27
CA ALA A 238 -9.72 -30.95 5.92
C ALA A 238 -9.12 -29.52 6.03
N PRO A 239 -9.53 -28.71 7.02
CA PRO A 239 -9.03 -27.34 7.17
C PRO A 239 -7.71 -27.25 7.97
N SER A 240 -6.76 -28.17 7.79
CA SER A 240 -5.53 -28.14 8.62
C SER A 240 -4.22 -28.46 7.89
N ARG A 241 -4.24 -29.10 6.72
CA ARG A 241 -2.99 -29.47 6.00
C ARG A 241 -2.46 -28.38 5.05
N LEU A 242 -3.35 -27.56 4.50
CA LEU A 242 -2.97 -26.44 3.61
C LEU A 242 -2.30 -25.29 4.37
N PHE A 243 -2.73 -25.04 5.61
CA PHE A 243 -2.15 -24.02 6.51
C PHE A 243 -0.66 -24.25 6.73
N GLY A 244 -0.26 -25.49 7.03
CA GLY A 244 1.15 -25.85 7.22
C GLY A 244 1.96 -25.88 5.92
N ARG A 245 1.35 -26.29 4.79
CA ARG A 245 2.06 -26.37 3.50
C ARG A 245 2.36 -25.00 2.91
N LEU A 246 1.39 -24.09 2.86
CA LEU A 246 1.63 -22.74 2.33
C LEU A 246 2.61 -21.96 3.21
N ALA A 247 2.47 -22.03 4.54
CA ALA A 247 3.45 -21.44 5.46
C ALA A 247 4.83 -22.08 5.32
N GLY A 248 4.92 -23.42 5.23
CA GLY A 248 6.18 -24.15 5.09
C GLY A 248 6.93 -23.86 3.78
N VAL A 249 6.22 -23.82 2.66
CA VAL A 249 6.79 -23.49 1.34
C VAL A 249 7.28 -22.04 1.28
N LEU A 250 6.49 -21.10 1.82
CA LEU A 250 6.78 -19.67 1.74
C LEU A 250 7.85 -19.20 2.75
N LEU A 251 7.96 -19.87 3.89
CA LEU A 251 9.03 -19.64 4.87
C LEU A 251 10.34 -20.33 4.43
N GLY A 252 10.26 -21.47 3.74
CA GLY A 252 11.43 -22.20 3.20
C GLY A 252 12.21 -21.44 2.12
N HIS A 253 11.62 -20.42 1.50
CA HIS A 253 12.27 -19.55 0.51
C HIS A 253 12.91 -18.28 1.09
N ARG A 254 12.94 -18.11 2.42
CA ARG A 254 13.59 -16.96 3.08
C ARG A 254 15.00 -17.26 3.65
N ALA A 255 15.61 -18.37 3.25
CA ALA A 255 16.98 -18.73 3.60
C ALA A 255 17.86 -18.82 2.35
N LYS A 256 18.34 -17.66 1.88
CA LYS A 256 19.60 -17.41 1.14
C LYS A 256 19.49 -16.04 0.48
N GLY A 257 20.33 -15.11 0.93
CA GLY A 257 20.39 -13.71 0.51
C GLY A 257 21.00 -12.90 1.62
#